data_AF-W1YM65-F1
#
_entry.id   AF-W1YM65-F1
#
_cell.length_a   1.000
_cell.length_b   1.000
_cell.length_c   1.000
_cell.angle_alpha   90.00
_cell.angle_beta   90.00
_cell.angle_gamma   90.00
#
_symmetry.space_group_name_H-M   'P 1'
#
loop_
_entity.id
_entity.type
_entity.pdbx_description
1 polymer ?
#
loop_
_entity_poly.entity_id
_entity_poly.type
_entity_poly.pdbx_seq_one_letter_code
_entity_poly.pdbx_strand_id
1 'polypeptide(L)'
;HIQALPDESSLIPLVGNQARRIWELANGIDDRPVETDRKIQSIGAEETYEEDLTDGSAIELEFRYFANRLSKRLRKRNLLGHTV
;
A
#
# COMPACT_ATOMS: atom_id res chain seq x y z
N HIS A 1 11.53 5.60 -25.88
CA HIS A 1 12.04 5.47 -24.49
C HIS A 1 11.73 6.76 -23.73
N ILE A 2 11.30 6.68 -22.47
CA ILE A 2 10.88 7.84 -21.67
C ILE A 2 12.02 8.88 -21.56
N GLN A 3 13.26 8.43 -21.39
CA GLN A 3 14.46 9.28 -21.34
C GLN A 3 14.72 10.13 -22.60
N ALA A 4 14.06 9.82 -23.72
CA ALA A 4 14.21 10.59 -24.97
C ALA A 4 13.20 11.74 -25.08
N LEU A 5 12.27 11.86 -24.12
CA LEU A 5 11.30 12.93 -24.08
C LEU A 5 11.94 14.21 -23.51
N PRO A 6 11.63 15.39 -24.07
CA PRO A 6 12.21 16.65 -23.61
C PRO A 6 11.75 17.04 -22.20
N ASP A 7 10.53 16.65 -21.81
CA ASP A 7 9.91 16.90 -20.51
C ASP A 7 8.78 15.88 -20.25
N GLU A 8 8.08 16.02 -19.13
CA GLU A 8 7.00 15.13 -18.71
C GLU A 8 5.66 15.33 -19.43
N SER A 9 5.49 16.36 -20.26
CA SER A 9 4.18 16.82 -20.75
C SER A 9 3.43 15.73 -21.49
N SER A 10 4.12 14.92 -22.31
CA SER A 10 3.51 13.80 -23.04
C SER A 10 3.09 12.64 -22.14
N LEU A 11 3.57 12.58 -20.89
CA LEU A 11 3.19 11.57 -19.90
C LEU A 11 1.97 12.00 -19.08
N ILE A 12 1.71 13.30 -18.93
CA ILE A 12 0.59 13.82 -18.11
C ILE A 12 -0.76 13.19 -18.50
N PRO A 13 -1.14 13.06 -19.79
CA PRO A 13 -2.40 12.42 -20.17
C PRO A 13 -2.49 10.92 -19.84
N LEU A 14 -1.36 10.25 -19.60
CA LEU A 14 -1.28 8.80 -19.41
C LEU A 14 -1.21 8.42 -17.93
N VAL A 15 -0.46 9.20 -17.13
CA VAL A 15 -0.11 8.86 -15.74
C VAL A 15 -0.39 10.01 -14.75
N GLY A 16 -0.97 11.11 -15.22
CA GLY A 16 -1.37 12.23 -14.39
C GLY A 16 -0.23 12.83 -13.59
N ASN A 17 -0.44 13.00 -12.28
CA ASN A 17 0.53 13.60 -11.36
C ASN A 17 1.86 12.82 -11.24
N GLN A 18 1.92 11.56 -11.70
CA GLN A 18 3.14 10.76 -11.71
C GLN A 18 4.06 11.08 -12.89
N ALA A 19 3.60 11.85 -13.88
CA ALA A 19 4.33 12.14 -15.11
C ALA A 19 5.75 12.65 -14.85
N ARG A 20 5.84 13.72 -14.06
CA ARG A 20 7.12 14.32 -13.67
C ARG A 20 8.04 13.31 -13.00
N ARG A 21 7.50 12.56 -12.03
CA ARG A 21 8.28 11.58 -11.27
C ARG A 21 8.85 10.48 -12.14
N ILE A 22 8.07 9.99 -13.10
CA ILE A 22 8.51 8.95 -14.03
C ILE A 22 9.59 9.49 -14.99
N TRP A 23 9.42 10.72 -15.48
CA TRP A 23 10.42 11.37 -16.34
C TRP A 23 11.75 11.62 -15.59
N GLU A 24 11.70 12.12 -14.36
CA GLU A 24 12.88 12.34 -13.50
C GLU A 24 13.63 11.02 -13.27
N LEU A 25 12.92 9.96 -12.86
CA LEU A 25 13.51 8.64 -12.63
C LEU A 25 14.14 8.03 -13.90
N ALA A 26 13.51 8.21 -15.06
CA ALA A 26 14.05 7.74 -16.34
C ALA A 26 15.35 8.48 -16.76
N ASN A 27 15.59 9.68 -16.22
CA ASN A 27 16.79 10.48 -16.43
C ASN A 27 17.78 10.39 -15.26
N GLY A 28 17.57 9.47 -14.30
CA GLY A 28 18.45 9.28 -13.15
C GLY A 28 18.37 10.40 -12.09
N ILE A 29 17.31 11.20 -12.11
CA ILE A 29 17.07 12.28 -11.15
C ILE A 29 16.21 11.71 -10.01
N ASP A 30 16.80 11.58 -8.82
CA ASP A 30 16.09 11.18 -7.60
C ASP A 30 16.70 11.83 -6.35
N ASP A 31 16.21 13.02 -5.99
CA ASP A 31 16.70 13.79 -4.84
C ASP A 31 16.03 13.38 -3.51
N ARG A 32 15.32 12.25 -3.46
CA ARG A 32 14.65 11.82 -2.22
C ARG A 32 15.70 11.53 -1.14
N PRO A 33 15.51 12.06 0.07
CA PRO A 33 16.41 11.75 1.17
C PRO A 33 16.28 10.28 1.57
N VAL A 34 17.33 9.75 2.17
CA VAL A 34 17.27 8.47 2.87
C VAL A 34 16.41 8.64 4.12
N GLU A 35 15.30 7.90 4.22
CA GLU A 35 14.47 7.85 5.42
C GLU A 35 14.91 6.68 6.30
N THR A 36 15.52 6.98 7.46
CA THR A 36 16.00 5.97 8.40
C THR A 36 14.92 5.46 9.37
N ASP A 37 13.83 6.21 9.51
CA ASP A 37 12.69 5.86 10.34
C ASP A 37 11.39 5.97 9.53
N ARG A 38 10.53 4.97 9.63
CA ARG A 38 9.24 4.92 8.94
C ARG A 38 8.15 4.58 9.93
N LYS A 39 7.25 5.54 10.17
CA LYS A 39 6.05 5.30 10.98
C LYS A 39 5.07 4.40 10.24
N ILE A 40 4.52 3.43 10.97
CA ILE A 40 3.44 2.57 10.47
C ILE A 40 2.21 3.44 10.21
N GLN A 41 1.70 3.41 8.98
CA GLN A 41 0.48 4.13 8.58
C GLN A 41 -0.76 3.24 8.62
N SER A 42 -0.59 1.94 8.38
CA SER A 42 -1.67 0.96 8.39
C SER A 42 -1.20 -0.37 8.99
N ILE A 43 -2.14 -1.11 9.55
CA ILE A 43 -1.90 -2.45 10.07
C ILE A 43 -3.11 -3.32 9.74
N GLY A 44 -2.88 -4.40 9.00
CA GLY A 44 -3.92 -5.34 8.56
C GLY A 44 -3.51 -6.79 8.81
N ALA A 45 -4.49 -7.69 8.80
CA ALA A 45 -4.28 -9.13 8.77
C ALA A 45 -5.18 -9.69 7.66
N GLU A 46 -4.58 -10.29 6.65
CA GLU A 46 -5.25 -10.75 5.44
C GLU A 46 -4.76 -12.16 5.07
N GLU A 47 -5.59 -12.86 4.32
CA GLU A 47 -5.32 -14.16 3.74
C GLU A 47 -6.11 -14.29 2.43
N THR A 48 -5.48 -14.86 1.41
CA THR A 48 -6.12 -15.17 0.13
C THR A 48 -6.42 -16.67 0.12
N TYR A 49 -7.70 -17.02 0.00
CA TYR A 49 -8.14 -18.40 -0.10
C TYR A 49 -7.99 -18.93 -1.54
N GLU A 50 -7.80 -20.24 -1.67
CA GLU A 50 -7.72 -20.91 -2.97
C GLU A 50 -9.08 -20.96 -3.67
N GLU A 51 -10.16 -21.06 -2.89
CA GLU A 51 -11.53 -21.08 -3.36
C GLU A 51 -12.37 -20.02 -2.64
N ASP A 52 -13.48 -19.62 -3.27
CA ASP A 52 -14.39 -18.64 -2.71
C ASP A 52 -15.06 -19.17 -1.43
N LEU A 53 -14.96 -18.39 -0.36
CA LEU A 53 -15.66 -18.66 0.89
C LEU A 53 -17.10 -18.14 0.79
N THR A 54 -18.06 -19.05 0.64
CA THR A 54 -19.48 -18.69 0.42
C THR A 54 -20.40 -19.04 1.60
N ASP A 55 -19.95 -19.92 2.50
CA ASP A 55 -20.71 -20.25 3.70
C ASP A 55 -20.60 -19.13 4.75
N GLY A 56 -21.75 -18.57 5.14
CA GLY A 56 -21.78 -17.43 6.06
C GLY A 56 -21.21 -17.73 7.44
N SER A 57 -21.30 -18.98 7.92
CA SER A 57 -20.75 -19.36 9.23
C SER A 57 -19.23 -19.44 9.20
N ALA A 58 -18.67 -19.93 8.09
CA ALA A 58 -17.23 -19.94 7.86
C ALA A 58 -16.69 -18.50 7.70
N ILE A 59 -17.38 -17.64 6.96
CA ILE A 59 -17.00 -16.20 6.84
C ILE A 59 -16.94 -15.53 8.22
N GLU A 60 -17.94 -15.73 9.06
CA GLU A 60 -17.99 -15.15 10.41
C GLU A 60 -16.84 -15.67 11.29
N LEU A 61 -16.50 -16.96 11.18
CA LEU A 61 -15.38 -17.56 11.89
C LEU A 61 -14.05 -16.91 11.46
N GLU A 62 -13.82 -16.79 10.16
CA GLU A 62 -12.60 -16.18 9.61
C GLU A 62 -12.50 -14.69 9.97
N PHE A 63 -13.60 -13.95 9.89
CA PHE A 63 -13.64 -12.56 10.32
C PHE A 63 -13.21 -12.39 11.78
N ARG A 64 -13.75 -13.21 12.69
CA ARG A 64 -13.36 -13.20 14.11
C ARG A 64 -11.90 -13.58 14.30
N TYR A 65 -11.38 -14.52 13.52
CA TYR A 65 -9.98 -14.88 13.55
C TYR A 65 -9.08 -13.69 13.18
N PHE A 66 -9.35 -13.00 12.06
CA PHE A 66 -8.56 -11.84 11.64
C PHE A 66 -8.69 -10.66 12.60
N ALA A 67 -9.91 -10.37 13.10
CA ALA A 67 -10.12 -9.31 14.08
C ALA A 67 -9.29 -9.55 15.36
N ASN A 68 -9.23 -10.79 15.84
CA ASN A 68 -8.40 -11.17 16.98
C ASN A 68 -6.90 -11.06 16.69
N ARG A 69 -6.46 -11.53 15.51
CA ARG A 69 -5.06 -11.47 15.08
C ARG A 69 -4.58 -10.02 14.94
N LEU A 70 -5.39 -9.16 14.32
CA LEU A 70 -5.12 -7.72 14.18
C LEU A 70 -5.08 -7.04 15.55
N SER A 71 -6.06 -7.31 16.41
CA SER A 71 -6.13 -6.76 17.77
C SER A 71 -4.90 -7.13 18.61
N LYS A 72 -4.41 -8.37 18.52
CA LYS A 72 -3.16 -8.79 19.18
C LYS A 72 -1.96 -7.99 18.68
N ARG A 73 -1.87 -7.73 17.37
CA ARG A 73 -0.77 -6.96 16.76
C ARG A 73 -0.82 -5.48 17.15
N LEU A 74 -2.00 -4.88 17.24
CA LEU A 74 -2.20 -3.51 17.71
C LEU A 74 -1.70 -3.35 19.15
N ARG A 75 -2.16 -4.23 20.06
CA ARG A 75 -1.73 -4.23 21.47
C ARG A 75 -0.22 -4.40 21.62
N LYS A 76 0.38 -5.34 20.90
CA LYS A 76 1.85 -5.57 20.94
C LYS A 76 2.64 -4.31 20.55
N ARG A 77 2.09 -3.47 19.69
CA ARG A 77 2.72 -2.22 19.21
C ARG A 77 2.25 -0.97 19.95
N ASN A 78 1.37 -1.11 20.94
CA ASN A 78 0.73 0.00 21.64
C ASN A 78 0.05 1.01 20.67
N LEU A 79 -0.66 0.49 19.66
CA LEU A 79 -1.38 1.28 18.65
C LEU A 79 -2.89 1.12 18.81
N LEU A 80 -3.63 2.16 18.40
CA LEU A 80 -5.09 2.18 18.32
C LEU A 80 -5.52 2.48 16.87
N GLY A 81 -6.61 1.87 16.41
CA GLY A 81 -7.20 2.15 15.10
C GLY A 81 -8.22 3.27 15.21
N HIS A 82 -8.17 4.23 14.28
CA HIS A 82 -9.21 5.26 14.13
C HIS A 82 -10.25 4.88 13.06
N THR A 83 -9.82 4.12 12.05
CA THR A 83 -10.63 3.65 10.93
C THR A 83 -10.43 2.14 10.79
N VAL A 84 -11.53 1.40 10.58
CA VAL A 84 -11.59 -0.07 10.43
C VAL A 84 -12.33 -0.41 9.16
#